data_AF-A0A7W1C791-F1
#
_entry.id   AF-A0A7W1C791-F1
#
_cell.length_a   1.000
_cell.length_b   1.000
_cell.length_c   1.000
_cell.angle_alpha   90.00
_cell.angle_beta   90.00
_cell.angle_gamma   90.00
#
_symmetry.space_group_name_H-M   'P 1'
#
loop_
_entity.id
_entity.type
_entity.pdbx_description
1 polymer ?
#
loop_
_entity_poly.entity_id
_entity_poly.type
_entity_poly.pdbx_seq_one_letter_code
_entity_poly.pdbx_strand_id
1 'polypeptide(L)'
;MAEGSVAREVALALPRGQSVDALIVLKDARVSIATAISRLRPDGILYWEIDRRSPGWLTASPGRSRRYLRRVGLAPTATYWVKPDFERCAMLLPLEERAALAWYFRTLYGARTAGRRLARSAVARGTGLDPHRFERLVPCYAVIACRTGESRNQAFLLDQARLSMDLRKAGSRPLILTGGEGEWSRVTMLPFIGDDPLPALVIKMPRVSVFNACTSHEQSVLVEIRRLLGSVLLETIPEPRGTFEWKGLLGSAESYMDGPSLGRESSRWPRSAGQAIENLRLAAGWLAEFHSRTRVGSKPWSSPAAGGSLARMIRAYISAFGESPAEETLFRQLSGQSAALGEIPLPLVWQHRDFAPENVRRRGSRVGVIDWEVAQIGLPLCDLIYFVLHWDWTVHGTGSARARRERFCKLFLVEKAEEAHVSAARREIAAYMGRLEVDPRLLPLLLAYTLVEQAVDRADRRRRIGDPLASFRGDNPYVGLVDALASEGQAFLERVPV
;
A
#
# COMPACT_ATOMS: atom_id res chain seq x y z
N MET A 1 -19.24 14.70 -17.62
CA MET A 1 -19.70 14.34 -16.27
C MET A 1 -19.04 13.02 -15.92
N ALA A 2 -18.29 12.93 -14.82
CA ALA A 2 -17.69 11.67 -14.41
C ALA A 2 -18.73 10.86 -13.62
N GLU A 3 -19.29 9.82 -14.24
CA GLU A 3 -20.03 8.79 -13.50
C GLU A 3 -19.11 8.23 -12.41
N GLY A 4 -19.51 8.35 -11.14
CA GLY A 4 -18.73 7.88 -9.99
C GLY A 4 -18.11 8.97 -9.09
N SER A 5 -18.32 10.26 -9.36
CA SER A 5 -17.90 11.32 -8.43
C SER A 5 -18.79 11.39 -7.18
N VAL A 6 -18.19 11.59 -6.01
CA VAL A 6 -18.88 11.85 -4.72
C VAL A 6 -19.78 13.11 -4.81
N ALA A 7 -19.47 14.02 -5.72
CA ALA A 7 -20.22 15.24 -5.98
C ALA A 7 -21.14 15.10 -7.20
N ARG A 8 -22.41 15.50 -7.03
CA ARG A 8 -23.41 15.55 -8.12
C ARG A 8 -23.07 16.60 -9.18
N GLU A 9 -22.47 17.70 -8.74
CA GLU A 9 -22.03 18.81 -9.58
C GLU A 9 -20.69 19.32 -9.06
N VAL A 10 -19.76 19.60 -9.98
CA VAL A 10 -18.44 20.16 -9.66
C VAL A 10 -18.21 21.36 -10.57
N ALA A 11 -17.98 22.52 -9.96
CA ALA A 11 -17.60 23.74 -10.65
C ALA A 11 -16.19 24.16 -10.19
N LEU A 12 -15.31 24.44 -11.17
CA LEU A 12 -13.94 24.92 -10.89
C LEU A 12 -13.87 26.43 -10.61
N ALA A 13 -14.95 27.15 -10.93
CA ALA A 13 -15.11 28.56 -10.66
C ALA A 13 -16.26 28.77 -9.68
N LEU A 14 -16.15 29.82 -8.86
CA LEU A 14 -17.24 30.22 -7.96
C LEU A 14 -18.48 30.61 -8.79
N PRO A 15 -19.61 29.90 -8.65
CA PRO A 15 -20.78 30.18 -9.46
C PRO A 15 -21.37 31.55 -9.10
N ARG A 16 -21.85 32.28 -10.11
CA ARG A 16 -22.52 33.57 -9.91
C ARG A 16 -23.93 33.31 -9.37
N GLY A 17 -24.24 33.87 -8.21
CA GLY A 17 -25.60 33.86 -7.64
C GLY A 17 -26.07 32.54 -7.04
N GLN A 18 -25.31 31.45 -7.15
CA GLN A 18 -25.65 30.16 -6.56
C GLN A 18 -24.85 29.91 -5.29
N SER A 19 -25.48 29.21 -4.33
CA SER A 19 -24.81 28.74 -3.13
C SER A 19 -24.44 27.26 -3.26
N VAL A 20 -23.35 26.84 -2.62
CA VAL A 20 -22.77 25.49 -2.70
C VAL A 20 -22.83 24.75 -1.36
N ASP A 21 -22.94 23.42 -1.40
CA ASP A 21 -22.93 22.56 -0.21
C ASP A 21 -21.49 22.27 0.29
N ALA A 22 -20.52 22.30 -0.63
CA ALA A 22 -19.11 22.15 -0.34
C ALA A 22 -18.29 23.16 -1.15
N LEU A 23 -17.27 23.73 -0.53
CA LEU A 23 -16.39 24.71 -1.10
C LEU A 23 -14.94 24.30 -0.87
N ILE A 24 -14.18 24.14 -1.95
CA ILE A 24 -12.77 23.75 -1.93
C ILE A 24 -11.97 24.96 -2.41
N VAL A 25 -11.20 25.57 -1.51
CA VAL A 25 -10.29 26.68 -1.82
C VAL A 25 -8.86 26.16 -1.82
N LEU A 26 -8.33 25.89 -3.02
CA LEU A 26 -6.97 25.40 -3.21
C LEU A 26 -5.93 26.49 -2.96
N LYS A 27 -4.69 26.11 -2.67
CA LYS A 27 -3.63 27.04 -2.24
C LYS A 27 -3.32 28.17 -3.25
N ASP A 28 -3.56 27.92 -4.54
CA ASP A 28 -3.30 28.85 -5.64
C ASP A 28 -4.58 29.55 -6.14
N ALA A 29 -5.71 29.37 -5.44
CA ALA A 29 -6.98 29.98 -5.81
C ALA A 29 -6.91 31.51 -5.66
N ARG A 30 -7.22 32.23 -6.76
CA ARG A 30 -7.27 33.69 -6.79
C ARG A 30 -8.61 34.25 -6.32
N VAL A 31 -9.11 33.75 -5.19
CA VAL A 31 -10.33 34.24 -4.56
C VAL A 31 -10.06 34.62 -3.12
N SER A 32 -10.60 35.76 -2.69
CA SER A 32 -10.64 36.07 -1.27
C SER A 32 -11.49 35.02 -0.55
N ILE A 33 -10.99 34.52 0.58
CA ILE A 33 -11.69 33.52 1.37
C ILE A 33 -13.05 34.05 1.87
N ALA A 34 -13.16 35.35 2.17
CA ALA A 34 -14.43 35.98 2.54
C ALA A 34 -15.46 35.91 1.40
N THR A 35 -15.03 36.20 0.16
CA THR A 35 -15.87 36.07 -1.03
C THR A 35 -16.30 34.62 -1.24
N ALA A 36 -15.39 33.66 -1.07
CA ALA A 36 -15.70 32.25 -1.23
C ALA A 36 -16.75 31.80 -0.21
N ILE A 37 -16.57 32.14 1.07
CA ILE A 37 -17.48 31.81 2.17
C ILE A 37 -18.89 32.38 1.95
N SER A 38 -19.01 33.56 1.32
CA SER A 38 -20.32 34.13 1.00
C SER A 38 -21.22 33.21 0.15
N ARG A 39 -20.62 32.26 -0.59
CA ARG A 39 -21.30 31.28 -1.44
C ARG A 39 -21.61 29.96 -0.73
N LEU A 40 -21.11 29.74 0.47
CA LEU A 40 -21.33 28.50 1.20
C LEU A 40 -22.73 28.51 1.82
N ARG A 41 -23.55 27.48 1.55
CA ARG A 41 -24.88 27.36 2.19
C ARG A 41 -24.76 27.19 3.71
N PRO A 42 -25.84 27.41 4.47
CA PRO A 42 -25.95 26.85 5.83
C PRO A 42 -25.57 25.36 5.83
N ASP A 43 -24.85 24.92 6.84
CA ASP A 43 -24.28 23.57 6.97
C ASP A 43 -23.27 23.16 5.88
N GLY A 44 -22.91 24.08 5.00
CA GLY A 44 -21.91 23.83 3.97
C GLY A 44 -20.51 23.65 4.57
N ILE A 45 -19.69 22.85 3.87
CA ILE A 45 -18.33 22.51 4.29
C ILE A 45 -17.32 23.31 3.46
N LEU A 46 -16.38 23.96 4.13
CA LEU A 46 -15.18 24.56 3.55
C LEU A 46 -13.99 23.61 3.75
N TYR A 47 -13.26 23.33 2.67
CA TYR A 47 -11.88 22.85 2.70
C TYR A 47 -10.97 23.95 2.16
N TRP A 48 -9.94 24.33 2.92
CA TRP A 48 -9.05 25.44 2.57
C TRP A 48 -7.59 25.07 2.73
N GLU A 49 -6.82 25.18 1.64
CA GLU A 49 -5.40 24.89 1.57
C GLU A 49 -4.54 26.14 1.77
N ILE A 50 -3.50 26.01 2.59
CA ILE A 50 -2.55 27.09 2.87
C ILE A 50 -1.13 26.54 2.76
N ASP A 51 -0.33 27.13 1.87
CA ASP A 51 1.10 26.88 1.76
C ASP A 51 1.92 28.05 2.32
N ARG A 52 2.48 27.88 3.52
CA ARG A 52 3.27 28.92 4.20
C ARG A 52 4.64 29.13 3.57
N ARG A 53 5.03 28.34 2.58
CA ARG A 53 6.26 28.57 1.79
C ARG A 53 6.04 29.71 0.77
N SER A 54 4.79 30.04 0.48
CA SER A 54 4.43 31.14 -0.41
C SER A 54 4.48 32.50 0.31
N PRO A 55 5.00 33.58 -0.31
CA PRO A 55 5.20 34.88 0.34
C PRO A 55 3.97 35.46 1.06
N GLY A 56 2.77 35.29 0.48
CA GLY A 56 1.51 35.78 1.06
C GLY A 56 1.03 35.03 2.31
N TRP A 57 1.63 33.90 2.64
CA TRP A 57 1.14 32.98 3.68
C TRP A 57 2.16 32.69 4.78
N LEU A 58 3.36 33.28 4.74
CA LEU A 58 4.46 33.04 5.70
C LEU A 58 4.00 33.11 7.17
N THR A 59 3.11 34.07 7.46
CA THR A 59 2.62 34.34 8.82
C THR A 59 1.28 33.68 9.14
N ALA A 60 0.68 32.94 8.19
CA ALA A 60 -0.61 32.28 8.36
C ALA A 60 -0.43 30.93 9.06
N SER A 61 -0.29 30.95 10.39
CA SER A 61 -0.26 29.72 11.20
C SER A 61 -1.65 29.07 11.28
N PRO A 62 -1.72 27.75 11.49
CA PRO A 62 -2.98 27.04 11.73
C PRO A 62 -3.90 27.73 12.75
N GLY A 63 -3.36 28.13 13.91
CA GLY A 63 -4.12 28.89 14.91
C GLY A 63 -4.66 30.24 14.42
N ARG A 64 -3.94 30.98 13.56
CA ARG A 64 -4.43 32.23 12.97
C ARG A 64 -5.55 31.99 11.97
N SER A 65 -5.43 30.96 11.13
CA SER A 65 -6.44 30.60 10.14
C SER A 65 -7.74 30.15 10.80
N ARG A 66 -7.66 29.32 11.85
CA ARG A 66 -8.85 28.94 12.64
C ARG A 66 -9.52 30.15 13.31
N ARG A 67 -8.75 31.07 13.89
CA ARG A 67 -9.30 32.32 14.45
C ARG A 67 -9.95 33.20 13.39
N TYR A 68 -9.37 33.27 12.19
CA TYR A 68 -9.97 33.98 11.07
C TYR A 68 -11.32 33.38 10.67
N LEU A 69 -11.39 32.07 10.49
CA LEU A 69 -12.63 31.36 10.12
C LEU A 69 -13.75 31.57 11.15
N ARG A 70 -13.42 31.52 12.45
CA ARG A 70 -14.39 31.84 13.53
C ARG A 70 -14.96 33.25 13.43
N ARG A 71 -14.12 34.24 13.09
CA ARG A 71 -14.56 35.64 12.94
C ARG A 71 -15.53 35.84 11.77
N VAL A 72 -15.47 34.98 10.75
CA VAL A 72 -16.33 35.05 9.56
C VAL A 72 -17.51 34.06 9.64
N GLY A 73 -17.82 33.56 10.84
CA GLY A 73 -19.02 32.74 11.09
C GLY A 73 -18.89 31.26 10.70
N LEU A 74 -17.66 30.75 10.56
CA LEU A 74 -17.41 29.32 10.36
C LEU A 74 -16.86 28.67 11.62
N ALA A 75 -17.21 27.41 11.85
CA ALA A 75 -16.65 26.56 12.90
C ALA A 75 -15.58 25.64 12.31
N PRO A 76 -14.27 25.85 12.59
CA PRO A 76 -13.22 24.92 12.17
C PRO A 76 -13.42 23.55 12.82
N THR A 77 -13.49 22.50 12.01
CA THR A 77 -13.76 21.13 12.44
C THR A 77 -12.50 20.26 12.44
N ALA A 78 -11.50 20.55 11.61
CA ALA A 78 -10.21 19.85 11.60
C ALA A 78 -9.10 20.66 10.94
N THR A 79 -7.84 20.41 11.33
CA THR A 79 -6.66 20.92 10.63
C THR A 79 -5.69 19.79 10.33
N TYR A 80 -5.27 19.66 9.07
CA TYR A 80 -4.37 18.62 8.63
C TYR A 80 -3.05 19.19 8.12
N TRP A 81 -1.93 18.65 8.57
CA TRP A 81 -0.69 18.77 7.82
C TRP A 81 -0.77 17.90 6.57
N VAL A 82 -0.69 18.54 5.41
CA VAL A 82 -0.65 17.88 4.11
C VAL A 82 0.79 17.52 3.76
N LYS A 83 1.06 16.25 3.42
CA LYS A 83 2.42 15.77 3.17
C LYS A 83 2.58 15.03 1.85
N PRO A 84 3.71 15.23 1.15
CA PRO A 84 4.75 16.23 1.43
C PRO A 84 4.29 17.66 1.08
N ASP A 85 3.32 17.79 0.17
CA ASP A 85 2.71 19.01 -0.34
C ASP A 85 1.33 18.66 -0.94
N PHE A 86 0.61 19.66 -1.48
CA PHE A 86 -0.74 19.47 -2.03
C PHE A 86 -0.72 18.68 -3.35
N GLU A 87 0.33 18.86 -4.16
CA GLU A 87 0.48 18.23 -5.47
C GLU A 87 0.75 16.73 -5.38
N ARG A 88 1.50 16.30 -4.35
CA ARG A 88 1.90 14.90 -4.15
C ARG A 88 1.34 14.33 -2.85
N CYS A 89 0.20 14.85 -2.40
CA CYS A 89 -0.38 14.52 -1.11
C CYS A 89 -0.51 13.00 -0.92
N ALA A 90 0.33 12.46 -0.04
CA ALA A 90 0.37 11.06 0.36
C ALA A 90 -0.17 10.85 1.78
N MET A 91 -0.29 11.92 2.57
CA MET A 91 -0.82 11.86 3.93
C MET A 91 -1.41 13.19 4.40
N LEU A 92 -2.53 13.11 5.13
CA LEU A 92 -3.11 14.18 5.93
C LEU A 92 -2.99 13.79 7.40
N LEU A 93 -2.12 14.48 8.13
CA LEU A 93 -1.88 14.24 9.57
C LEU A 93 -2.67 15.25 10.40
N PRO A 94 -3.68 14.83 11.20
CA PRO A 94 -4.45 15.75 12.02
C PRO A 94 -3.55 16.42 13.05
N LEU A 95 -3.54 17.74 13.06
CA LEU A 95 -2.63 18.54 13.88
C LEU A 95 -3.06 18.63 15.33
N GLU A 96 -4.35 18.43 15.60
CA GLU A 96 -4.91 18.48 16.93
C GLU A 96 -4.81 17.15 17.69
N GLU A 97 -4.48 16.05 17.01
CA GLU A 97 -4.48 14.70 17.57
C GLU A 97 -3.08 14.29 18.02
N ARG A 98 -2.81 14.38 19.33
CA ARG A 98 -1.50 14.03 19.91
C ARG A 98 -1.12 12.57 19.63
N ALA A 99 -2.07 11.65 19.76
CA ALA A 99 -1.89 10.24 19.46
C ALA A 99 -1.44 10.00 18.01
N ALA A 100 -2.07 10.66 17.05
CA ALA A 100 -1.72 10.58 15.64
C ALA A 100 -0.30 11.11 15.37
N LEU A 101 0.09 12.24 15.99
CA LEU A 101 1.45 12.78 15.90
C LEU A 101 2.49 11.80 16.46
N ALA A 102 2.24 11.24 17.65
CA ALA A 102 3.13 10.27 18.27
C ALA A 102 3.29 9.01 17.41
N TRP A 103 2.17 8.47 16.92
CA TRP A 103 2.15 7.35 16.01
C TRP A 103 2.91 7.66 14.71
N TYR A 104 2.69 8.83 14.10
CA TYR A 104 3.40 9.25 12.90
C TYR A 104 4.91 9.23 13.10
N PHE A 105 5.43 9.83 14.17
CA PHE A 105 6.87 9.84 14.42
C PHE A 105 7.43 8.44 14.68
N ARG A 106 6.68 7.58 15.39
CA ARG A 106 7.08 6.19 15.64
C ARG A 106 7.09 5.35 14.37
N THR A 107 6.01 5.41 13.59
CA THR A 107 5.68 4.43 12.55
C THR A 107 5.92 4.93 11.13
N LEU A 108 5.72 6.23 10.84
CA LEU A 108 5.74 6.82 9.48
C LEU A 108 6.84 7.87 9.19
N TYR A 109 7.45 8.52 10.19
CA TYR A 109 8.62 9.39 9.97
C TYR A 109 9.92 8.63 9.58
N GLY A 110 10.20 8.51 8.28
CA GLY A 110 11.42 7.89 7.76
C GLY A 110 12.65 8.79 7.89
N ALA A 111 13.49 8.54 8.90
CA ALA A 111 14.81 9.16 9.02
C ALA A 111 15.83 8.47 8.11
N ARG A 112 15.62 8.60 6.79
CA ARG A 112 16.49 7.98 5.75
C ARG A 112 17.90 8.61 5.68
N THR A 113 18.15 9.69 6.41
CA THR A 113 19.44 10.36 6.50
C THR A 113 19.75 10.73 7.95
N ALA A 114 21.03 10.90 8.27
CA ALA A 114 21.47 11.38 9.59
C ALA A 114 20.82 12.73 9.95
N GLY A 115 20.75 13.66 9.00
CA GLY A 115 20.09 14.96 9.17
C GLY A 115 18.61 14.85 9.52
N ARG A 116 17.86 13.96 8.85
CA ARG A 116 16.44 13.70 9.18
C ARG A 116 16.27 13.04 10.56
N ARG A 117 17.23 12.22 11.00
CA ARG A 117 17.23 11.62 12.35
C ARG A 117 17.43 12.68 13.44
N LEU A 118 18.36 13.61 13.21
CA LEU A 118 18.59 14.75 14.09
C LEU A 118 17.37 15.68 14.12
N ALA A 119 16.81 16.01 12.94
CA ALA A 119 15.60 16.81 12.83
C ALA A 119 14.41 16.18 13.57
N ARG A 120 14.20 14.86 13.43
CA ARG A 120 13.19 14.14 14.22
C ARG A 120 13.38 14.35 15.72
N SER A 121 14.62 14.15 16.18
CA SER A 121 14.94 14.21 17.61
C SER A 121 14.78 15.63 18.14
N ALA A 122 15.19 16.64 17.37
CA ALA A 122 15.03 18.05 17.69
C ALA A 122 13.55 18.47 17.71
N VAL A 123 12.75 18.05 16.73
CA VAL A 123 11.31 18.31 16.69
C VAL A 123 10.60 17.63 17.85
N ALA A 124 10.84 16.33 18.08
CA ALA A 124 10.20 15.60 19.17
C ALA A 124 10.56 16.18 20.55
N ARG A 125 11.81 16.56 20.79
CA ARG A 125 12.25 17.19 22.04
C ARG A 125 11.76 18.63 22.18
N GLY A 126 11.82 19.42 21.11
CA GLY A 126 11.46 20.84 21.12
C GLY A 126 9.96 21.07 21.22
N THR A 127 9.13 20.20 20.63
CA THR A 127 7.67 20.30 20.73
C THR A 127 7.11 19.45 21.86
N GLY A 128 7.83 18.44 22.36
CA GLY A 128 7.26 17.44 23.27
C GLY A 128 6.12 16.63 22.64
N LEU A 129 6.01 16.65 21.30
CA LEU A 129 4.84 16.20 20.53
C LEU A 129 3.55 16.92 20.91
N ASP A 130 3.65 18.12 21.49
CA ASP A 130 2.51 19.00 21.73
C ASP A 130 1.95 19.54 20.40
N PRO A 131 0.66 19.30 20.10
CA PRO A 131 -0.04 19.83 18.94
C PRO A 131 0.17 21.33 18.68
N HIS A 132 0.06 22.17 19.71
CA HIS A 132 0.09 23.63 19.58
C HIS A 132 1.48 24.20 19.27
N ARG A 133 2.52 23.55 19.77
CA ARG A 133 3.91 23.86 19.40
C ARG A 133 4.24 23.34 18.02
N PHE A 134 3.78 22.12 17.71
CA PHE A 134 4.08 21.45 16.45
C PHE A 134 3.46 22.16 15.23
N GLU A 135 2.23 22.64 15.33
CA GLU A 135 1.54 23.30 14.21
C GLU A 135 2.28 24.52 13.65
N ARG A 136 3.13 25.18 14.46
CA ARG A 136 3.93 26.34 14.04
C ARG A 136 5.05 25.97 13.05
N LEU A 137 5.45 24.69 13.01
CA LEU A 137 6.52 24.17 12.17
C LEU A 137 6.01 23.59 10.85
N VAL A 138 4.68 23.50 10.67
CA VAL A 138 4.07 22.86 9.51
C VAL A 138 4.15 23.80 8.29
N PRO A 139 4.74 23.38 7.16
CA PRO A 139 4.91 24.24 5.99
C PRO A 139 3.64 24.38 5.15
N CYS A 140 2.81 23.34 5.06
CA CYS A 140 1.59 23.30 4.25
C CYS A 140 0.49 22.58 5.04
N TYR A 141 -0.71 23.14 5.09
CA TYR A 141 -1.81 22.56 5.85
C TYR A 141 -3.17 22.90 5.24
N ALA A 142 -4.14 22.03 5.48
CA ALA A 142 -5.52 22.24 5.13
C ALA A 142 -6.38 22.46 6.38
N VAL A 143 -7.34 23.37 6.31
CA VAL A 143 -8.35 23.57 7.35
C VAL A 143 -9.71 23.16 6.81
N ILE A 144 -10.45 22.37 7.57
CA ILE A 144 -11.85 22.05 7.31
C ILE A 144 -12.69 22.86 8.29
N ALA A 145 -13.75 23.48 7.79
CA ALA A 145 -14.69 24.24 8.61
C ALA A 145 -16.12 24.12 8.08
N CYS A 146 -17.10 24.22 8.96
CA CYS A 146 -18.51 24.18 8.60
C CYS A 146 -19.18 25.52 8.87
N ARG A 147 -20.16 25.89 8.05
CA ARG A 147 -21.05 27.03 8.33
C ARG A 147 -22.10 26.55 9.32
N THR A 148 -22.10 27.09 10.53
CA THR A 148 -22.94 26.61 11.63
C THR A 148 -24.43 26.78 11.34
N GLY A 149 -25.14 25.69 11.03
CA GLY A 149 -26.47 25.37 11.54
C GLY A 149 -26.32 24.40 12.72
N GLU A 150 -27.40 24.13 13.47
CA GLU A 150 -27.36 23.33 14.71
C GLU A 150 -26.57 22.01 14.57
N SER A 151 -25.46 21.92 15.32
CA SER A 151 -24.70 20.71 15.68
C SER A 151 -24.77 19.50 14.73
N ARG A 152 -24.08 19.55 13.58
CA ARG A 152 -23.57 18.33 12.93
C ARG A 152 -22.11 18.10 13.27
N ASN A 153 -21.92 17.44 14.39
CA ASN A 153 -20.66 16.97 14.91
C ASN A 153 -20.24 15.68 14.18
N GLN A 154 -19.83 15.71 12.89
CA GLN A 154 -19.59 14.44 12.17
C GLN A 154 -18.44 14.48 11.16
N ALA A 155 -17.39 13.70 11.45
CA ALA A 155 -16.71 12.95 10.41
C ALA A 155 -17.72 11.90 9.87
N PHE A 156 -18.50 12.28 8.85
CA PHE A 156 -19.66 11.54 8.31
C PHE A 156 -19.39 10.06 7.97
N LEU A 157 -18.13 9.72 7.71
CA LEU A 157 -17.70 8.36 7.45
C LEU A 157 -17.51 7.54 8.73
N LEU A 158 -17.04 8.15 9.83
CA LEU A 158 -16.93 7.51 11.14
C LEU A 158 -18.28 7.36 11.84
N ASP A 159 -19.27 8.17 11.44
CA ASP A 159 -20.64 8.13 11.97
C ASP A 159 -21.51 6.99 11.40
N GLN A 160 -20.97 6.19 10.46
CA GLN A 160 -21.70 5.08 9.86
C GLN A 160 -22.08 4.04 10.91
N ALA A 161 -23.35 3.60 10.88
CA ALA A 161 -24.03 2.74 11.86
C ALA A 161 -23.25 1.47 12.29
N ARG A 162 -22.31 1.00 11.47
CA ARG A 162 -21.51 -0.21 11.68
C ARG A 162 -20.11 0.02 12.27
N LEU A 163 -19.61 1.26 12.33
CA LEU A 163 -18.37 1.59 13.02
C LEU A 163 -18.67 1.81 14.52
N SER A 164 -17.75 1.38 15.40
CA SER A 164 -17.99 1.33 16.85
C SER A 164 -18.50 2.67 17.40
N MET A 165 -19.44 2.62 18.35
CA MET A 165 -20.00 3.82 18.97
C MET A 165 -18.92 4.73 19.58
N ASP A 166 -17.80 4.16 20.03
CA ASP A 166 -16.70 4.88 20.64
C ASP A 166 -15.98 5.81 19.65
N LEU A 167 -15.88 5.41 18.38
CA LEU A 167 -15.32 6.26 17.32
C LEU A 167 -16.20 7.49 17.03
N ARG A 168 -17.51 7.34 17.17
CA ARG A 168 -18.48 8.42 16.97
C ARG A 168 -18.47 9.39 18.14
N LYS A 169 -18.47 8.85 19.36
CA LYS A 169 -18.47 9.63 20.60
C LYS A 169 -17.18 10.44 20.79
N ALA A 170 -16.05 9.94 20.29
CA ALA A 170 -14.75 10.57 20.49
C ALA A 170 -14.49 11.80 19.60
N GLY A 171 -15.31 12.07 18.57
CA GLY A 171 -15.03 13.17 17.63
C GLY A 171 -13.67 13.06 16.92
N SER A 172 -13.12 11.83 16.83
CA SER A 172 -11.77 11.54 16.35
C SER A 172 -11.54 12.07 14.95
N ARG A 173 -10.42 12.76 14.73
CA ARG A 173 -9.93 13.11 13.40
C ARG A 173 -8.95 12.04 12.93
N PRO A 174 -9.27 11.23 11.91
CA PRO A 174 -8.38 10.17 11.50
C PRO A 174 -7.13 10.73 10.81
N LEU A 175 -5.99 10.07 11.00
CA LEU A 175 -4.87 10.22 10.07
C LEU A 175 -5.25 9.57 8.75
N ILE A 176 -5.10 10.29 7.64
CA ILE A 176 -5.47 9.79 6.31
C ILE A 176 -4.20 9.55 5.50
N LEU A 177 -4.07 8.36 4.93
CA LEU A 177 -3.06 7.97 3.96
C LEU A 177 -3.69 7.95 2.58
N THR A 178 -3.17 8.79 1.69
CA THR A 178 -3.59 8.95 0.30
C THR A 178 -2.48 8.55 -0.67
N GLY A 179 -1.39 7.96 -0.15
CA GLY A 179 -0.32 7.41 -0.97
C GLY A 179 -0.77 6.20 -1.80
N GLY A 180 0.11 5.76 -2.70
CA GLY A 180 -0.15 4.66 -3.64
C GLY A 180 -0.04 5.12 -5.09
N GLU A 181 0.03 4.16 -6.01
CA GLU A 181 0.08 4.43 -7.45
C GLU A 181 -1.36 4.59 -7.99
N GLY A 182 -1.66 5.75 -8.58
CA GLY A 182 -2.90 5.99 -9.33
C GLY A 182 -4.22 5.86 -8.55
N GLU A 183 -5.32 5.86 -9.30
CA GLU A 183 -6.70 5.81 -8.80
C GLU A 183 -7.12 4.43 -8.26
N TRP A 184 -6.33 3.38 -8.51
CA TRP A 184 -6.59 2.04 -7.94
C TRP A 184 -6.20 1.93 -6.47
N SER A 185 -5.36 2.85 -5.97
CA SER A 185 -4.92 2.84 -4.58
C SER A 185 -6.02 3.30 -3.63
N ARG A 186 -6.19 2.62 -2.50
CA ARG A 186 -7.20 2.99 -1.50
C ARG A 186 -6.77 4.18 -0.66
N VAL A 187 -7.75 4.95 -0.20
CA VAL A 187 -7.57 5.89 0.91
C VAL A 187 -7.68 5.09 2.20
N THR A 188 -6.64 5.16 3.04
CA THR A 188 -6.63 4.50 4.35
C THR A 188 -6.78 5.53 5.46
N MET A 189 -7.68 5.29 6.41
CA MET A 189 -7.92 6.17 7.55
C MET A 189 -7.63 5.44 8.86
N LEU A 190 -6.92 6.13 9.75
CA LEU A 190 -6.48 5.63 11.05
C LEU A 190 -7.05 6.52 12.15
N PRO A 191 -8.25 6.22 12.68
CA PRO A 191 -8.80 6.94 13.82
C PRO A 191 -8.09 6.58 15.13
N PHE A 192 -8.01 7.53 16.05
CA PHE A 192 -7.41 7.37 17.38
C PHE A 192 -8.48 7.68 18.44
N ILE A 193 -8.50 6.92 19.54
CA ILE A 193 -9.47 7.11 20.62
C ILE A 193 -8.73 7.55 21.88
N GLY A 194 -9.10 8.72 22.40
CA GLY A 194 -8.45 9.31 23.59
C GLY A 194 -6.95 9.50 23.38
N ASP A 195 -6.16 9.12 24.38
CA ASP A 195 -4.70 9.21 24.36
C ASP A 195 -4.00 7.91 23.90
N ASP A 196 -4.74 6.91 23.40
CA ASP A 196 -4.12 5.67 22.92
C ASP A 196 -3.17 5.97 21.74
N PRO A 197 -1.87 5.64 21.84
CA PRO A 197 -0.90 5.91 20.78
C PRO A 197 -1.06 5.00 19.56
N LEU A 198 -2.00 4.06 19.54
CA LEU A 198 -2.30 3.17 18.42
C LEU A 198 -3.64 3.53 17.77
N PRO A 199 -3.78 3.38 16.45
CA PRO A 199 -5.08 3.48 15.79
C PRO A 199 -6.03 2.43 16.36
N ALA A 200 -7.27 2.83 16.63
CA ALA A 200 -8.30 1.93 17.12
C ALA A 200 -8.68 0.86 16.08
N LEU A 201 -8.62 1.24 14.79
CA LEU A 201 -8.85 0.37 13.65
C LEU A 201 -8.24 0.96 12.38
N VAL A 202 -8.35 0.23 11.28
CA VAL A 202 -7.99 0.70 9.94
C VAL A 202 -9.26 0.73 9.10
N ILE A 203 -9.55 1.88 8.48
CA ILE A 203 -10.60 1.99 7.47
C ILE A 203 -9.95 2.11 6.10
N LYS A 204 -10.40 1.31 5.14
CA LYS A 204 -9.95 1.38 3.75
C LYS A 204 -11.14 1.75 2.88
N MET A 205 -10.92 2.70 1.97
CA MET A 205 -11.94 3.13 1.02
C MET A 205 -11.34 3.21 -0.38
N PRO A 206 -11.93 2.55 -1.39
CA PRO A 206 -11.52 2.72 -2.77
C PRO A 206 -11.81 4.16 -3.23
N ARG A 207 -11.02 4.68 -4.18
CA ARG A 207 -11.26 6.02 -4.76
C ARG A 207 -12.39 6.02 -5.78
N VAL A 208 -12.57 4.89 -6.46
CA VAL A 208 -13.55 4.69 -7.52
C VAL A 208 -14.29 3.37 -7.33
N SER A 209 -15.55 3.32 -7.73
CA SER A 209 -16.46 2.20 -7.45
C SER A 209 -16.07 0.88 -8.12
N VAL A 210 -15.29 0.91 -9.20
CA VAL A 210 -14.79 -0.31 -9.88
C VAL A 210 -13.96 -1.21 -8.95
N PHE A 211 -13.41 -0.67 -7.85
CA PHE A 211 -12.67 -1.43 -6.83
C PHE A 211 -13.51 -1.84 -5.60
N ASN A 212 -14.83 -1.64 -5.61
CA ASN A 212 -15.70 -2.11 -4.53
C ASN A 212 -15.61 -3.64 -4.35
N ALA A 213 -15.51 -4.39 -5.45
CA ALA A 213 -15.39 -5.86 -5.41
C ALA A 213 -14.13 -6.32 -4.67
N CYS A 214 -12.99 -5.64 -4.85
CA CYS A 214 -11.75 -5.91 -4.13
C CYS A 214 -11.90 -5.67 -2.61
N THR A 215 -12.75 -4.70 -2.22
CA THR A 215 -13.01 -4.41 -0.80
C THR A 215 -13.84 -5.53 -0.15
N SER A 216 -14.88 -6.02 -0.83
CA SER A 216 -15.64 -7.19 -0.37
C SER A 216 -14.78 -8.46 -0.31
N HIS A 217 -13.96 -8.67 -1.33
CA HIS A 217 -13.07 -9.83 -1.43
C HIS A 217 -12.11 -9.92 -0.25
N GLU A 218 -11.42 -8.82 0.08
CA GLU A 218 -10.49 -8.78 1.21
C GLU A 218 -11.16 -9.21 2.53
N GLN A 219 -12.35 -8.69 2.82
CA GLN A 219 -13.06 -9.02 4.06
C GLN A 219 -13.47 -10.49 4.11
N SER A 220 -13.99 -11.03 3.01
CA SER A 220 -14.38 -12.45 2.92
C SER A 220 -13.17 -13.38 3.04
N VAL A 221 -12.08 -13.07 2.35
CA VAL A 221 -10.84 -13.87 2.40
C VAL A 221 -10.20 -13.82 3.77
N LEU A 222 -10.17 -12.67 4.44
CA LEU A 222 -9.71 -12.59 5.82
C LEU A 222 -10.54 -13.48 6.75
N VAL A 223 -11.87 -13.52 6.61
CA VAL A 223 -12.72 -14.43 7.40
C VAL A 223 -12.35 -15.89 7.13
N GLU A 224 -12.16 -16.26 5.86
CA GLU A 224 -11.85 -17.63 5.46
C GLU A 224 -10.48 -18.08 5.95
N ILE A 225 -9.43 -17.30 5.67
CA ILE A 225 -8.06 -17.59 6.09
C ILE A 225 -7.98 -17.70 7.62
N ARG A 226 -8.60 -16.76 8.36
CA ARG A 226 -8.57 -16.77 9.84
C ARG A 226 -9.13 -18.05 10.44
N ARG A 227 -10.10 -18.72 9.79
CA ARG A 227 -10.64 -20.01 10.26
C ARG A 227 -9.63 -21.15 10.17
N LEU A 228 -8.60 -21.02 9.33
CA LEU A 228 -7.54 -22.03 9.15
C LEU A 228 -6.36 -21.82 10.10
N LEU A 229 -6.26 -20.66 10.75
CA LEU A 229 -5.10 -20.29 11.55
C LEU A 229 -5.27 -20.63 13.03
N GLY A 230 -4.20 -21.18 13.63
CA GLY A 230 -4.07 -21.27 15.08
C GLY A 230 -3.86 -19.90 15.74
N SER A 231 -4.01 -19.84 17.07
CA SER A 231 -3.99 -18.58 17.85
C SER A 231 -2.78 -17.69 17.58
N VAL A 232 -1.58 -18.28 17.41
CA VAL A 232 -0.34 -17.53 17.17
C VAL A 232 -0.37 -16.77 15.83
N LEU A 233 -0.78 -17.41 14.72
CA LEU A 233 -0.85 -16.74 13.42
C LEU A 233 -2.09 -15.86 13.30
N LEU A 234 -3.15 -16.16 14.03
CA LEU A 234 -4.40 -15.40 13.99
C LEU A 234 -4.21 -13.93 14.40
N GLU A 235 -3.28 -13.66 15.32
CA GLU A 235 -2.88 -12.31 15.75
C GLU A 235 -1.94 -11.60 14.75
N THR A 236 -1.48 -12.29 13.71
CA THR A 236 -0.52 -11.77 12.71
C THR A 236 -1.17 -11.29 11.42
N ILE A 237 -2.49 -11.42 11.29
CA ILE A 237 -3.26 -10.87 10.17
C ILE A 237 -4.44 -10.04 10.71
N PRO A 238 -4.93 -9.02 9.98
CA PRO A 238 -6.05 -8.22 10.41
C PRO A 238 -7.30 -9.06 10.71
N GLU A 239 -8.05 -8.64 11.72
CA GLU A 239 -9.41 -9.10 11.96
C GLU A 239 -10.37 -8.24 11.15
N PRO A 240 -11.15 -8.84 10.22
CA PRO A 240 -12.14 -8.11 9.45
C PRO A 240 -13.27 -7.63 10.39
N ARG A 241 -13.59 -6.33 10.32
CA ARG A 241 -14.67 -5.70 11.12
C ARG A 241 -15.92 -5.42 10.29
N GLY A 242 -15.90 -5.78 9.00
CA GLY A 242 -17.03 -5.66 8.10
C GLY A 242 -16.93 -4.47 7.14
N THR A 243 -17.99 -4.28 6.37
CA THR A 243 -18.10 -3.27 5.32
C THR A 243 -19.24 -2.29 5.56
N PHE A 244 -19.12 -1.11 4.95
CA PHE A 244 -20.13 -0.07 4.93
C PHE A 244 -20.13 0.66 3.59
N GLU A 245 -21.28 1.17 3.18
CA GLU A 245 -21.41 1.95 1.94
C GLU A 245 -21.34 3.44 2.23
N TRP A 246 -20.65 4.17 1.37
CA TRP A 246 -20.59 5.62 1.41
C TRP A 246 -20.55 6.19 -0.01
N LYS A 247 -21.64 6.86 -0.41
CA LYS A 247 -21.74 7.56 -1.71
C LYS A 247 -21.36 6.68 -2.92
N GLY A 248 -21.78 5.41 -2.92
CA GLY A 248 -21.50 4.44 -3.99
C GLY A 248 -20.13 3.74 -3.89
N LEU A 249 -19.32 4.11 -2.91
CA LEU A 249 -18.06 3.43 -2.57
C LEU A 249 -18.31 2.45 -1.43
N LEU A 250 -17.72 1.26 -1.53
CA LEU A 250 -17.75 0.27 -0.46
C LEU A 250 -16.47 0.41 0.37
N GLY A 251 -16.60 0.86 1.61
CA GLY A 251 -15.50 0.91 2.58
C GLY A 251 -15.45 -0.36 3.43
N SER A 252 -14.27 -0.67 3.96
CA SER A 252 -14.05 -1.73 4.93
C SER A 252 -13.39 -1.21 6.20
N ALA A 253 -13.61 -1.93 7.30
CA ALA A 253 -12.89 -1.74 8.55
C ALA A 253 -12.19 -3.04 8.97
N GLU A 254 -11.01 -2.92 9.57
CA GLU A 254 -10.23 -4.07 10.07
C GLU A 254 -9.41 -3.68 11.31
N SER A 255 -8.93 -4.67 12.07
CA SER A 255 -8.03 -4.40 13.20
C SER A 255 -6.69 -3.83 12.74
N TYR A 256 -6.12 -2.94 13.54
CA TYR A 256 -4.80 -2.38 13.29
C TYR A 256 -3.67 -3.39 13.54
N MET A 257 -2.68 -3.41 12.64
CA MET A 257 -1.45 -4.20 12.79
C MET A 257 -0.28 -3.29 13.20
N ASP A 258 0.25 -3.52 14.41
CA ASP A 258 1.30 -2.71 15.00
C ASP A 258 2.69 -2.96 14.38
N GLY A 259 3.54 -1.93 14.43
CA GLY A 259 4.91 -1.94 13.96
C GLY A 259 5.11 -1.20 12.63
N PRO A 260 6.34 -0.70 12.35
CA PRO A 260 6.71 -0.21 11.03
C PRO A 260 6.67 -1.32 9.97
N SER A 261 6.53 -0.93 8.69
CA SER A 261 6.77 -1.88 7.59
C SER A 261 8.24 -2.28 7.49
N LEU A 262 8.50 -3.51 7.03
CA LEU A 262 9.85 -3.96 6.72
C LEU A 262 10.51 -3.10 5.64
N GLY A 263 9.77 -2.64 4.63
CA GLY A 263 10.31 -1.74 3.60
C GLY A 263 10.84 -0.43 4.20
N ARG A 264 10.17 0.07 5.24
CA ARG A 264 10.66 1.22 6.00
C ARG A 264 11.85 0.86 6.86
N GLU A 265 11.83 -0.27 7.58
CA GLU A 265 12.96 -0.69 8.42
C GLU A 265 14.22 -0.91 7.58
N SER A 266 14.12 -1.60 6.45
CA SER A 266 15.21 -1.87 5.52
C SER A 266 15.76 -0.61 4.85
N SER A 267 14.97 0.48 4.80
CA SER A 267 15.43 1.78 4.27
C SER A 267 15.91 2.77 5.34
N ARG A 268 16.00 2.37 6.63
CA ARG A 268 16.51 3.25 7.71
C ARG A 268 18.02 3.45 7.61
N TRP A 269 18.47 4.61 8.09
CA TRP A 269 19.89 4.92 8.27
C TRP A 269 20.32 4.76 9.74
N PRO A 270 21.53 4.21 10.01
CA PRO A 270 22.41 3.53 9.05
C PRO A 270 21.81 2.20 8.62
N ARG A 271 22.04 1.80 7.37
CA ARG A 271 21.61 0.49 6.87
C ARG A 271 22.52 -0.58 7.47
N SER A 272 21.92 -1.61 8.08
CA SER A 272 22.64 -2.77 8.59
C SER A 272 22.28 -3.99 7.76
N ALA A 273 23.28 -4.61 7.14
CA ALA A 273 23.10 -5.84 6.38
C ALA A 273 22.50 -6.95 7.25
N GLY A 274 22.98 -7.11 8.49
CA GLY A 274 22.46 -8.06 9.45
C GLY A 274 20.98 -7.84 9.78
N GLN A 275 20.56 -6.58 9.96
CA GLN A 275 19.16 -6.26 10.23
C GLN A 275 18.25 -6.54 9.02
N ALA A 276 18.72 -6.24 7.81
CA ALA A 276 17.97 -6.53 6.59
C ALA A 276 17.83 -8.04 6.36
N ILE A 277 18.88 -8.83 6.61
CA ILE A 277 18.85 -10.29 6.54
C ILE A 277 17.93 -10.87 7.62
N GLU A 278 17.94 -10.33 8.83
CA GLU A 278 16.99 -10.70 9.88
C GLU A 278 15.54 -10.46 9.45
N ASN A 279 15.25 -9.30 8.85
CA ASN A 279 13.92 -8.98 8.35
C ASN A 279 13.45 -9.97 7.28
N LEU A 280 14.35 -10.33 6.35
CA LEU A 280 14.09 -11.36 5.35
C LEU A 280 13.76 -12.70 6.00
N ARG A 281 14.58 -13.16 6.96
CA ARG A 281 14.38 -14.44 7.65
C ARG A 281 13.04 -14.50 8.38
N LEU A 282 12.69 -13.43 9.10
CA LEU A 282 11.42 -13.36 9.84
C LEU A 282 10.21 -13.39 8.89
N ALA A 283 10.26 -12.65 7.78
CA ALA A 283 9.18 -12.65 6.79
C ALA A 283 9.06 -14.00 6.06
N ALA A 284 10.18 -14.58 5.63
CA ALA A 284 10.20 -15.89 4.97
C ALA A 284 9.73 -17.01 5.92
N GLY A 285 10.18 -16.99 7.17
CA GLY A 285 9.77 -17.94 8.20
C GLY A 285 8.28 -17.83 8.54
N TRP A 286 7.76 -16.61 8.66
CA TRP A 286 6.32 -16.37 8.84
C TRP A 286 5.52 -16.90 7.65
N LEU A 287 5.94 -16.59 6.41
CA LEU A 287 5.23 -17.01 5.20
C LEU A 287 5.23 -18.54 5.05
N ALA A 288 6.36 -19.19 5.35
CA ALA A 288 6.47 -20.63 5.30
C ALA A 288 5.54 -21.32 6.33
N GLU A 289 5.44 -20.79 7.54
CA GLU A 289 4.48 -21.29 8.54
C GLU A 289 3.04 -21.00 8.13
N PHE A 290 2.76 -19.79 7.62
CA PHE A 290 1.43 -19.42 7.12
C PHE A 290 0.97 -20.37 6.01
N HIS A 291 1.76 -20.55 4.95
CA HIS A 291 1.45 -21.46 3.84
C HIS A 291 1.36 -22.93 4.25
N SER A 292 2.13 -23.37 5.26
CA SER A 292 2.01 -24.72 5.80
C SER A 292 0.64 -24.94 6.47
N ARG A 293 0.12 -23.94 7.20
CA ARG A 293 -1.19 -24.00 7.85
C ARG A 293 -2.36 -23.80 6.90
N THR A 294 -2.17 -23.01 5.86
CA THR A 294 -3.21 -22.69 4.87
C THR A 294 -3.12 -23.55 3.60
N ARG A 295 -2.41 -24.68 3.67
CA ARG A 295 -2.36 -25.68 2.60
C ARG A 295 -3.77 -26.24 2.37
N VAL A 296 -4.31 -26.02 1.18
CA VAL A 296 -5.66 -26.50 0.79
C VAL A 296 -5.58 -27.91 0.21
N GLY A 297 -4.41 -28.31 -0.28
CA GLY A 297 -4.15 -29.66 -0.76
C GLY A 297 -2.83 -29.77 -1.51
N SER A 298 -2.68 -30.85 -2.25
CA SER A 298 -1.60 -31.07 -3.21
C SER A 298 -2.20 -31.45 -4.55
N LYS A 299 -1.64 -30.93 -5.64
CA LYS A 299 -2.04 -31.29 -7.00
C LYS A 299 -0.81 -31.65 -7.82
N PRO A 300 -0.91 -32.62 -8.73
CA PRO A 300 0.12 -32.84 -9.74
C PRO A 300 0.39 -31.57 -10.54
N TRP A 301 1.64 -31.33 -10.92
CA TRP A 301 2.01 -30.21 -11.77
C TRP A 301 1.26 -30.21 -13.11
N SER A 302 0.96 -31.38 -13.67
CA SER A 302 0.13 -31.57 -14.86
C SER A 302 -1.29 -30.99 -14.76
N SER A 303 -1.79 -30.75 -13.54
CA SER A 303 -3.16 -30.28 -13.34
C SER A 303 -3.40 -28.83 -13.83
N PRO A 304 -4.64 -28.48 -14.23
CA PRO A 304 -4.99 -27.11 -14.61
C PRO A 304 -4.71 -26.07 -13.52
N ALA A 305 -4.80 -26.46 -12.24
CA ALA A 305 -4.56 -25.60 -11.10
C ALA A 305 -3.07 -25.29 -10.89
N ALA A 306 -2.17 -26.19 -11.32
CA ALA A 306 -0.73 -26.04 -11.23
C ALA A 306 -0.11 -25.56 -12.56
N GLY A 307 0.46 -26.46 -13.36
CA GLY A 307 1.14 -26.15 -14.62
C GLY A 307 0.22 -25.53 -15.67
N GLY A 308 -1.09 -25.85 -15.65
CA GLY A 308 -2.07 -25.16 -16.51
C GLY A 308 -2.17 -23.65 -16.25
N SER A 309 -1.89 -23.21 -15.02
CA SER A 309 -1.85 -21.79 -14.67
C SER A 309 -0.69 -21.07 -15.36
N LEU A 310 0.49 -21.69 -15.51
CA LEU A 310 1.63 -21.10 -16.23
C LEU A 310 1.29 -20.86 -17.70
N ALA A 311 0.78 -21.87 -18.40
CA ALA A 311 0.41 -21.73 -19.81
C ALA A 311 -0.66 -20.65 -20.02
N ARG A 312 -1.64 -20.55 -19.09
CA ARG A 312 -2.66 -19.49 -19.11
C ARG A 312 -2.06 -18.10 -18.89
N MET A 313 -1.13 -17.94 -17.95
CA MET A 313 -0.46 -16.66 -17.70
C MET A 313 0.43 -16.22 -18.86
N ILE A 314 1.19 -17.14 -19.48
CA ILE A 314 1.97 -16.84 -20.68
C ILE A 314 1.07 -16.32 -21.80
N ARG A 315 -0.07 -16.98 -22.07
CA ARG A 315 -1.03 -16.49 -23.07
C ARG A 315 -1.58 -15.10 -22.72
N ALA A 316 -1.89 -14.84 -21.46
CA ALA A 316 -2.37 -13.52 -21.02
C ALA A 316 -1.30 -12.44 -21.22
N TYR A 317 -0.03 -12.76 -20.95
CA TYR A 317 1.10 -11.86 -21.17
C TYR A 317 1.32 -11.55 -22.65
N ILE A 318 1.36 -12.58 -23.51
CA ILE A 318 1.49 -12.41 -24.96
C ILE A 318 0.33 -11.54 -25.48
N SER A 319 -0.90 -11.81 -25.03
CA SER A 319 -2.06 -10.99 -25.40
C SER A 319 -1.96 -9.54 -24.94
N ALA A 320 -1.30 -9.26 -23.82
CA ALA A 320 -1.18 -7.92 -23.25
C ALA A 320 -0.02 -7.11 -23.84
N PHE A 321 1.09 -7.76 -24.18
CA PHE A 321 2.37 -7.09 -24.49
C PHE A 321 3.02 -7.53 -25.81
N GLY A 322 2.46 -8.54 -26.49
CA GLY A 322 3.17 -9.31 -27.51
C GLY A 322 4.34 -10.10 -26.90
N GLU A 323 5.13 -10.73 -27.77
CA GLU A 323 6.38 -11.39 -27.40
C GLU A 323 7.49 -11.03 -28.39
N SER A 324 8.71 -11.00 -27.89
CA SER A 324 9.94 -10.93 -28.66
C SER A 324 10.43 -12.35 -29.04
N PRO A 325 11.33 -12.50 -30.02
CA PRO A 325 11.89 -13.81 -30.38
C PRO A 325 12.59 -14.55 -29.22
N ALA A 326 13.20 -13.80 -28.30
CA ALA A 326 13.82 -14.36 -27.10
C ALA A 326 12.76 -14.89 -26.13
N GLU A 327 11.68 -14.13 -25.91
CA GLU A 327 10.56 -14.57 -25.06
C GLU A 327 9.84 -15.78 -25.64
N GLU A 328 9.62 -15.83 -26.96
CA GLU A 328 9.04 -16.99 -27.64
C GLU A 328 9.87 -18.26 -27.37
N THR A 329 11.20 -18.13 -27.45
CA THR A 329 12.12 -19.23 -27.14
C THR A 329 12.01 -19.65 -25.68
N LEU A 330 12.04 -18.70 -24.74
CA LEU A 330 11.86 -18.95 -23.31
C LEU A 330 10.53 -19.66 -23.03
N PHE A 331 9.42 -19.19 -23.57
CA PHE A 331 8.09 -19.75 -23.34
C PHE A 331 7.95 -21.16 -23.91
N ARG A 332 8.59 -21.43 -25.06
CA ARG A 332 8.67 -22.79 -25.63
C ARG A 332 9.45 -23.73 -24.71
N GLN A 333 10.58 -23.28 -24.16
CA GLN A 333 11.39 -24.07 -23.24
C GLN A 333 10.67 -24.32 -21.90
N LEU A 334 10.05 -23.29 -21.31
CA LEU A 334 9.22 -23.41 -20.10
C LEU A 334 8.07 -24.40 -20.30
N SER A 335 7.45 -24.40 -21.48
CA SER A 335 6.38 -25.34 -21.83
C SER A 335 6.92 -26.78 -21.91
N GLY A 336 8.08 -26.98 -22.54
CA GLY A 336 8.75 -28.28 -22.60
C GLY A 336 9.12 -28.83 -21.22
N GLN A 337 9.74 -28.01 -20.36
CA GLN A 337 10.07 -28.40 -18.98
C GLN A 337 8.80 -28.66 -18.15
N SER A 338 7.78 -27.82 -18.28
CA SER A 338 6.50 -28.01 -17.62
C SER A 338 5.88 -29.37 -17.95
N ALA A 339 5.95 -29.82 -19.21
CA ALA A 339 5.47 -31.13 -19.61
C ALA A 339 6.29 -32.27 -18.99
N ALA A 340 7.63 -32.11 -18.91
CA ALA A 340 8.53 -33.12 -18.35
C ALA A 340 8.37 -33.33 -16.83
N LEU A 341 7.91 -32.31 -16.08
CA LEU A 341 7.70 -32.39 -14.64
C LEU A 341 6.39 -33.10 -14.25
N GLY A 342 5.45 -33.27 -15.18
CA GLY A 342 4.32 -34.21 -15.07
C GLY A 342 3.63 -34.28 -13.71
N GLU A 343 3.77 -35.42 -13.04
CA GLU A 343 3.04 -35.77 -11.80
C GLU A 343 3.71 -35.29 -10.50
N ILE A 344 4.73 -34.43 -10.58
CA ILE A 344 5.35 -33.88 -9.36
C ILE A 344 4.28 -33.18 -8.52
N PRO A 345 4.08 -33.59 -7.25
CA PRO A 345 3.09 -32.99 -6.39
C PRO A 345 3.51 -31.57 -6.01
N LEU A 346 2.58 -30.63 -6.10
CA LEU A 346 2.76 -29.26 -5.68
C LEU A 346 1.67 -28.88 -4.68
N PRO A 347 2.00 -28.41 -3.46
CA PRO A 347 1.00 -27.90 -2.54
C PRO A 347 0.30 -26.67 -3.12
N LEU A 348 -1.01 -26.58 -2.93
CA LEU A 348 -1.75 -25.34 -3.14
C LEU A 348 -1.96 -24.65 -1.79
N VAL A 349 -1.69 -23.36 -1.76
CA VAL A 349 -1.67 -22.55 -0.53
C VAL A 349 -2.46 -21.27 -0.75
N TRP A 350 -2.93 -20.65 0.33
CA TRP A 350 -3.43 -19.29 0.26
C TRP A 350 -2.29 -18.32 0.01
N GLN A 351 -2.24 -17.72 -1.18
CA GLN A 351 -1.29 -16.67 -1.52
C GLN A 351 -1.82 -15.31 -1.11
N HIS A 352 -0.92 -14.42 -0.70
CA HIS A 352 -1.16 -13.00 -0.52
C HIS A 352 -1.18 -12.24 -1.86
N ARG A 353 -0.32 -12.62 -2.81
CA ARG A 353 -0.11 -12.04 -4.17
C ARG A 353 0.41 -10.61 -4.24
N ASP A 354 0.43 -9.92 -3.11
CA ASP A 354 1.15 -8.65 -2.91
C ASP A 354 2.04 -8.68 -1.65
N PHE A 355 2.75 -9.79 -1.42
CA PHE A 355 3.60 -9.96 -0.24
C PHE A 355 4.90 -9.15 -0.36
N ALA A 356 4.82 -7.83 -0.31
CA ALA A 356 5.96 -6.92 -0.38
C ALA A 356 6.42 -6.44 1.02
N PRO A 357 7.68 -5.98 1.18
CA PRO A 357 8.15 -5.40 2.44
C PRO A 357 7.27 -4.28 3.01
N GLU A 358 6.54 -3.56 2.17
CA GLU A 358 5.59 -2.50 2.52
C GLU A 358 4.39 -3.03 3.31
N ASN A 359 3.96 -4.25 3.01
CA ASN A 359 2.78 -4.93 3.56
C ASN A 359 3.11 -5.81 4.78
N VAL A 360 4.39 -6.01 5.08
CA VAL A 360 4.87 -6.75 6.25
C VAL A 360 5.22 -5.79 7.38
N ARG A 361 4.49 -5.86 8.50
CA ARG A 361 4.72 -5.13 9.75
C ARG A 361 5.64 -5.92 10.68
N ARG A 362 6.47 -5.21 11.44
CA ARG A 362 7.37 -5.84 12.41
C ARG A 362 7.39 -5.13 13.76
N ARG A 363 7.27 -5.90 14.83
CA ARG A 363 7.52 -5.47 16.21
C ARG A 363 8.37 -6.51 16.92
N GLY A 364 9.68 -6.25 17.04
CA GLY A 364 10.63 -7.24 17.55
C GLY A 364 10.70 -8.44 16.62
N SER A 365 10.44 -9.64 17.14
CA SER A 365 10.33 -10.87 16.33
C SER A 365 8.94 -11.13 15.76
N ARG A 366 7.92 -10.36 16.17
CA ARG A 366 6.54 -10.54 15.67
C ARG A 366 6.41 -9.90 14.28
N VAL A 367 5.85 -10.69 13.37
CA VAL A 367 5.50 -10.30 12.00
C VAL A 367 3.99 -10.16 11.91
N GLY A 368 3.52 -9.11 11.25
CA GLY A 368 2.11 -8.92 10.88
C GLY A 368 2.00 -8.65 9.38
N VAL A 369 0.93 -9.08 8.73
CA VAL A 369 0.78 -8.96 7.27
C VAL A 369 -0.58 -8.38 6.94
N ILE A 370 -0.58 -7.32 6.13
CA ILE A 370 -1.78 -6.55 5.77
C ILE A 370 -1.98 -6.52 4.26
N ASP A 371 -3.16 -6.05 3.84
CA ASP A 371 -3.50 -5.81 2.43
C ASP A 371 -3.77 -7.08 1.63
N TRP A 372 -4.81 -7.81 2.07
CA TRP A 372 -5.19 -9.13 1.54
C TRP A 372 -6.15 -9.04 0.35
N GLU A 373 -6.21 -7.89 -0.33
CA GLU A 373 -7.25 -7.59 -1.33
C GLU A 373 -7.19 -8.40 -2.62
N VAL A 374 -6.05 -9.04 -2.88
CA VAL A 374 -5.83 -9.90 -4.06
C VAL A 374 -5.48 -11.34 -3.68
N ALA A 375 -5.64 -11.68 -2.40
CA ALA A 375 -5.30 -13.00 -1.88
C ALA A 375 -6.23 -14.08 -2.47
N GLN A 376 -5.66 -15.24 -2.78
CA GLN A 376 -6.38 -16.37 -3.38
C GLN A 376 -5.59 -17.66 -3.17
N ILE A 377 -6.23 -18.81 -3.39
CA ILE A 377 -5.51 -20.08 -3.47
C ILE A 377 -4.66 -20.12 -4.74
N GLY A 378 -3.39 -20.48 -4.62
CA GLY A 378 -2.48 -20.58 -5.76
C GLY A 378 -1.20 -21.34 -5.48
N LEU A 379 -0.19 -21.07 -6.31
CA LEU A 379 1.08 -21.80 -6.30
C LEU A 379 1.94 -21.36 -5.09
N PRO A 380 2.70 -22.27 -4.48
CA PRO A 380 3.59 -21.90 -3.40
C PRO A 380 4.76 -21.07 -3.96
N LEU A 381 5.55 -20.48 -3.08
CA LEU A 381 6.80 -19.78 -3.40
C LEU A 381 6.67 -18.44 -4.15
N CYS A 382 5.59 -18.20 -4.91
CA CYS A 382 5.41 -16.94 -5.66
C CYS A 382 5.45 -15.70 -4.76
N ASP A 383 4.79 -15.75 -3.60
CA ASP A 383 4.83 -14.66 -2.62
C ASP A 383 6.25 -14.43 -2.07
N LEU A 384 7.03 -15.49 -1.85
CA LEU A 384 8.41 -15.35 -1.35
C LEU A 384 9.32 -14.78 -2.43
N ILE A 385 9.17 -15.22 -3.69
CA ILE A 385 9.90 -14.66 -4.83
C ILE A 385 9.61 -13.17 -4.95
N TYR A 386 8.33 -12.80 -4.93
CA TYR A 386 7.89 -11.41 -4.97
C TYR A 386 8.49 -10.60 -3.80
N PHE A 387 8.40 -11.12 -2.57
CA PHE A 387 8.98 -10.48 -1.40
C PHE A 387 10.49 -10.26 -1.53
N VAL A 388 11.24 -11.29 -1.91
CA VAL A 388 12.71 -11.24 -2.04
C VAL A 388 13.12 -10.19 -3.07
N LEU A 389 12.42 -10.10 -4.21
CA LEU A 389 12.66 -9.07 -5.23
C LEU A 389 12.54 -7.66 -4.65
N HIS A 390 11.40 -7.36 -4.03
CA HIS A 390 11.12 -6.03 -3.49
C HIS A 390 11.96 -5.71 -2.24
N TRP A 391 12.29 -6.72 -1.44
CA TRP A 391 13.19 -6.59 -0.29
C TRP A 391 14.59 -6.17 -0.75
N ASP A 392 15.16 -6.86 -1.73
CA ASP A 392 16.49 -6.53 -2.25
C ASP A 392 16.50 -5.12 -2.87
N TRP A 393 15.49 -4.79 -3.68
CA TRP A 393 15.31 -3.44 -4.22
C TRP A 393 15.28 -2.36 -3.13
N THR A 394 14.61 -2.65 -2.02
CA THR A 394 14.50 -1.71 -0.89
C THR A 394 15.81 -1.55 -0.14
N VAL A 395 16.51 -2.66 0.14
CA VAL A 395 17.81 -2.67 0.82
C VAL A 395 18.83 -1.87 0.02
N HIS A 396 18.86 -2.06 -1.30
CA HIS A 396 19.78 -1.38 -2.21
C HIS A 396 19.29 0.00 -2.68
N GLY A 397 18.03 0.37 -2.38
CA GLY A 397 17.45 1.66 -2.75
C GLY A 397 17.34 1.86 -4.26
N THR A 398 16.99 0.81 -5.01
CA THR A 398 16.92 0.86 -6.47
C THR A 398 15.74 1.72 -6.95
N GLY A 399 16.04 2.87 -7.55
CA GLY A 399 15.05 3.81 -8.07
C GLY A 399 14.70 3.65 -9.55
N SER A 400 15.54 2.97 -10.35
CA SER A 400 15.37 2.81 -11.80
C SER A 400 15.08 1.36 -12.20
N ALA A 401 14.37 1.18 -13.33
CA ALA A 401 14.10 -0.14 -13.89
C ALA A 401 15.40 -0.92 -14.20
N ARG A 402 16.42 -0.23 -14.72
CA ARG A 402 17.75 -0.82 -14.96
C ARG A 402 18.39 -1.36 -13.69
N ALA A 403 18.42 -0.57 -12.61
CA ALA A 403 19.02 -1.02 -11.34
C ALA A 403 18.25 -2.21 -10.75
N ARG A 404 16.92 -2.22 -10.86
CA ARG A 404 16.07 -3.35 -10.44
C ARG A 404 16.38 -4.62 -11.23
N ARG A 405 16.59 -4.50 -12.54
CA ARG A 405 16.98 -5.62 -13.43
C ARG A 405 18.37 -6.14 -13.08
N GLU A 406 19.35 -5.27 -12.84
CA GLU A 406 20.70 -5.69 -12.43
C GLU A 406 20.68 -6.47 -11.09
N ARG A 407 19.86 -6.02 -10.13
CA ARG A 407 19.64 -6.74 -8.87
C ARG A 407 18.95 -8.10 -9.06
N PHE A 408 17.93 -8.15 -9.92
CA PHE A 408 17.28 -9.39 -10.29
C PHE A 408 18.28 -10.42 -10.85
N CYS A 409 19.13 -10.01 -11.79
CA CYS A 409 20.17 -10.88 -12.35
C CYS A 409 21.10 -11.42 -11.25
N LYS A 410 21.54 -10.58 -10.31
CA LYS A 410 22.37 -11.02 -9.18
C LYS A 410 21.66 -12.04 -8.29
N LEU A 411 20.37 -11.84 -8.00
CA LEU A 411 19.60 -12.74 -7.15
C LEU A 411 19.42 -14.12 -7.79
N PHE A 412 19.01 -14.16 -9.05
CA PHE A 412 18.48 -15.39 -9.68
C PHE A 412 19.31 -15.96 -10.83
N LEU A 413 20.15 -15.15 -11.49
CA LEU A 413 20.82 -15.55 -12.74
C LEU A 413 22.32 -15.82 -12.59
N VAL A 414 22.98 -15.19 -11.62
CA VAL A 414 24.41 -15.44 -11.34
C VAL A 414 24.59 -16.75 -10.57
N GLU A 415 25.56 -17.58 -10.96
CA GLU A 415 25.77 -18.88 -10.30
C GLU A 415 26.22 -18.74 -8.83
N LYS A 416 27.25 -17.92 -8.57
CA LYS A 416 27.82 -17.74 -7.23
C LYS A 416 27.32 -16.48 -6.54
N ALA A 417 26.81 -16.64 -5.32
CA ALA A 417 26.39 -15.52 -4.49
C ALA A 417 27.59 -14.92 -3.74
N GLU A 418 28.15 -13.83 -4.27
CA GLU A 418 29.24 -13.08 -3.62
C GLU A 418 28.73 -12.16 -2.49
N GLU A 419 27.49 -11.69 -2.60
CA GLU A 419 26.89 -10.77 -1.65
C GLU A 419 26.08 -11.52 -0.58
N ALA A 420 26.32 -11.21 0.70
CA ALA A 420 25.63 -11.83 1.83
C ALA A 420 24.09 -11.75 1.74
N HIS A 421 23.55 -10.69 1.12
CA HIS A 421 22.12 -10.54 0.88
C HIS A 421 21.57 -11.57 -0.12
N VAL A 422 22.32 -11.84 -1.20
CA VAL A 422 21.96 -12.82 -2.21
C VAL A 422 22.01 -14.23 -1.62
N SER A 423 23.09 -14.55 -0.89
CA SER A 423 23.22 -15.85 -0.21
C SER A 423 22.12 -16.06 0.83
N ALA A 424 21.73 -15.00 1.54
CA ALA A 424 20.61 -15.06 2.48
C ALA A 424 19.28 -15.31 1.76
N ALA A 425 18.98 -14.58 0.69
CA ALA A 425 17.77 -14.76 -0.10
C ALA A 425 17.62 -16.20 -0.63
N ARG A 426 18.69 -16.75 -1.22
CA ARG A 426 18.70 -18.13 -1.73
C ARG A 426 18.49 -19.15 -0.63
N ARG A 427 19.17 -18.99 0.51
CA ARG A 427 18.97 -19.86 1.68
C ARG A 427 17.53 -19.83 2.17
N GLU A 428 16.90 -18.68 2.28
CA GLU A 428 15.51 -18.59 2.73
C GLU A 428 14.52 -19.18 1.71
N ILE A 429 14.80 -19.04 0.40
CA ILE A 429 14.04 -19.72 -0.67
C ILE A 429 14.16 -21.24 -0.52
N ALA A 430 15.39 -21.77 -0.40
CA ALA A 430 15.63 -23.20 -0.23
C ALA A 430 14.98 -23.74 1.06
N ALA A 431 15.08 -23.00 2.18
CA ALA A 431 14.45 -23.37 3.44
C ALA A 431 12.92 -23.38 3.34
N TYR A 432 12.33 -22.40 2.66
CA TYR A 432 10.88 -22.38 2.38
C TYR A 432 10.46 -23.58 1.54
N MET A 433 11.18 -23.87 0.45
CA MET A 433 10.87 -25.00 -0.44
C MET A 433 10.97 -26.33 0.30
N GLY A 434 12.01 -26.51 1.13
CA GLY A 434 12.14 -27.68 1.97
C GLY A 434 10.99 -27.84 2.97
N ARG A 435 10.54 -26.75 3.62
CA ARG A 435 9.42 -26.79 4.57
C ARG A 435 8.09 -27.15 3.91
N LEU A 436 7.86 -26.69 2.68
CA LEU A 436 6.62 -26.92 1.94
C LEU A 436 6.71 -28.12 0.99
N GLU A 437 7.82 -28.85 1.00
CA GLU A 437 8.06 -30.01 0.13
C GLU A 437 7.92 -29.67 -1.36
N VAL A 438 8.35 -28.46 -1.76
CA VAL A 438 8.35 -28.03 -3.16
C VAL A 438 9.60 -28.55 -3.85
N ASP A 439 9.42 -29.32 -4.92
CA ASP A 439 10.52 -29.85 -5.73
C ASP A 439 11.38 -28.70 -6.30
N PRO A 440 12.71 -28.68 -6.06
CA PRO A 440 13.62 -27.65 -6.57
C PRO A 440 13.53 -27.40 -8.08
N ARG A 441 13.20 -28.43 -8.87
CA ARG A 441 13.07 -28.32 -10.33
C ARG A 441 11.91 -27.42 -10.77
N LEU A 442 10.98 -27.11 -9.87
CA LEU A 442 9.87 -26.19 -10.13
C LEU A 442 10.25 -24.70 -9.97
N LEU A 443 11.40 -24.39 -9.36
CA LEU A 443 11.79 -23.00 -9.09
C LEU A 443 11.87 -22.13 -10.37
N PRO A 444 12.49 -22.57 -11.49
CA PRO A 444 12.50 -21.76 -12.72
C PRO A 444 11.08 -21.48 -13.26
N LEU A 445 10.17 -22.46 -13.17
CA LEU A 445 8.79 -22.31 -13.62
C LEU A 445 7.99 -21.37 -12.72
N LEU A 446 8.14 -21.47 -11.40
CA LEU A 446 7.48 -20.60 -10.42
C LEU A 446 8.01 -19.17 -10.48
N LEU A 447 9.30 -18.98 -10.76
CA LEU A 447 9.90 -17.66 -11.00
C LEU A 447 9.31 -17.02 -12.25
N ALA A 448 9.32 -17.74 -13.39
CA ALA A 448 8.74 -17.24 -14.63
C ALA A 448 7.24 -16.93 -14.46
N TYR A 449 6.48 -17.84 -13.82
CA TYR A 449 5.07 -17.62 -13.47
C TYR A 449 4.88 -16.31 -12.70
N THR A 450 5.66 -16.10 -11.64
CA THR A 450 5.54 -14.92 -10.77
C THR A 450 5.76 -13.63 -11.56
N LEU A 451 6.78 -13.57 -12.42
CA LEU A 451 7.08 -12.37 -13.20
C LEU A 451 5.98 -12.07 -14.24
N VAL A 452 5.53 -13.11 -14.96
CA VAL A 452 4.48 -13.00 -15.97
C VAL A 452 3.15 -12.59 -15.34
N GLU A 453 2.79 -13.20 -14.20
CA GLU A 453 1.58 -12.85 -13.43
C GLU A 453 1.62 -11.39 -12.98
N GLN A 454 2.73 -10.92 -12.40
CA GLN A 454 2.87 -9.55 -11.92
C GLN A 454 2.87 -8.52 -13.06
N ALA A 455 3.43 -8.88 -14.22
CA ALA A 455 3.35 -8.05 -15.42
C ALA A 455 1.89 -7.87 -15.87
N VAL A 456 1.14 -8.97 -15.98
CA VAL A 456 -0.27 -8.97 -16.42
C VAL A 456 -1.16 -8.26 -15.41
N ASP A 457 -1.04 -8.56 -14.12
CA ASP A 457 -1.85 -7.96 -13.05
C ASP A 457 -1.67 -6.44 -13.01
N ARG A 458 -0.43 -5.96 -13.13
CA ARG A 458 -0.14 -4.52 -13.21
C ARG A 458 -0.82 -3.87 -14.43
N ALA A 459 -0.78 -4.51 -15.59
CA ALA A 459 -1.45 -4.00 -16.80
C ALA A 459 -2.97 -4.01 -16.65
N ASP A 460 -3.55 -5.05 -16.05
CA ASP A 460 -4.99 -5.12 -15.75
C ASP A 460 -5.43 -3.97 -14.84
N ARG A 461 -4.69 -3.69 -13.76
CA ARG A 461 -4.99 -2.56 -12.85
C ARG A 461 -4.93 -1.21 -13.57
N ARG A 462 -3.92 -0.99 -14.42
CA ARG A 462 -3.81 0.22 -15.26
C ARG A 462 -4.97 0.33 -16.26
N ARG A 463 -5.36 -0.77 -16.92
CA ARG A 463 -6.51 -0.79 -17.85
C ARG A 463 -7.82 -0.43 -17.15
N ARG A 464 -8.05 -0.93 -15.93
CA ARG A 464 -9.28 -0.64 -15.16
C ARG A 464 -9.45 0.84 -14.81
N ILE A 465 -8.37 1.61 -14.74
CA ILE A 465 -8.43 3.07 -14.52
C ILE A 465 -8.33 3.88 -15.83
N GLY A 466 -8.39 3.22 -16.99
CA GLY A 466 -8.35 3.88 -18.30
C GLY A 466 -6.97 4.41 -18.71
N ASP A 467 -5.88 3.89 -18.15
CA ASP A 467 -4.53 4.31 -18.53
C ASP A 467 -4.19 3.81 -19.95
N PRO A 468 -3.95 4.70 -20.94
CA PRO A 468 -3.66 4.31 -22.32
C PRO A 468 -2.32 3.56 -22.47
N LEU A 469 -1.41 3.69 -21.48
CA LEU A 469 -0.11 3.03 -21.47
C LEU A 469 -0.13 1.72 -20.66
N ALA A 470 -1.30 1.19 -20.32
CA ALA A 470 -1.42 -0.02 -19.52
C ALA A 470 -0.70 -1.24 -20.11
N SER A 471 -0.70 -1.35 -21.44
CA SER A 471 -0.01 -2.42 -22.19
C SER A 471 1.36 -2.00 -22.73
N PHE A 472 1.86 -0.82 -22.35
CA PHE A 472 3.18 -0.38 -22.81
C PHE A 472 4.30 -1.11 -22.06
N ARG A 473 5.13 -1.85 -22.80
CA ARG A 473 6.22 -2.69 -22.26
C ARG A 473 7.20 -1.90 -21.39
N GLY A 474 7.62 -0.72 -21.85
CA GLY A 474 8.68 0.07 -21.22
C GLY A 474 8.37 0.58 -19.80
N ASP A 475 7.09 0.69 -19.45
CA ASP A 475 6.65 1.15 -18.13
C ASP A 475 6.41 0.02 -17.13
N ASN A 476 6.48 -1.24 -17.58
CA ASN A 476 6.25 -2.40 -16.73
C ASN A 476 7.58 -3.03 -16.31
N PRO A 477 8.02 -2.87 -15.05
CA PRO A 477 9.33 -3.38 -14.63
C PRO A 477 9.42 -4.90 -14.77
N TYR A 478 8.31 -5.64 -14.65
CA TYR A 478 8.31 -7.10 -14.73
C TYR A 478 8.52 -7.61 -16.15
N VAL A 479 8.08 -6.86 -17.18
CA VAL A 479 8.42 -7.17 -18.59
C VAL A 479 9.93 -7.16 -18.77
N GLY A 480 10.62 -6.15 -18.23
CA GLY A 480 12.09 -6.09 -18.28
C GLY A 480 12.82 -7.21 -17.51
N LEU A 481 12.14 -7.86 -16.56
CA LEU A 481 12.67 -9.04 -15.87
C LEU A 481 12.40 -10.33 -16.66
N VAL A 482 11.26 -10.44 -17.33
CA VAL A 482 10.98 -11.52 -18.30
C VAL A 482 11.99 -11.46 -19.44
N ASP A 483 12.28 -10.27 -19.98
CA ASP A 483 13.34 -10.06 -20.98
C ASP A 483 14.72 -10.51 -20.46
N ALA A 484 14.99 -10.34 -19.16
CA ALA A 484 16.24 -10.81 -18.54
C ALA A 484 16.30 -12.33 -18.47
N LEU A 485 15.20 -13.02 -18.11
CA LEU A 485 15.12 -14.48 -18.18
C LEU A 485 15.32 -14.98 -19.62
N ALA A 486 14.66 -14.33 -20.57
CA ALA A 486 14.71 -14.70 -21.98
C ALA A 486 16.12 -14.57 -22.58
N SER A 487 16.91 -13.61 -22.08
CA SER A 487 18.31 -13.40 -22.51
C SER A 487 19.25 -14.52 -22.06
N GLU A 488 18.94 -15.26 -20.99
CA GLU A 488 19.75 -16.40 -20.53
C GLU A 488 19.38 -17.71 -21.27
N GLY A 489 18.15 -17.80 -21.79
CA GLY A 489 17.65 -18.96 -22.53
C GLY A 489 17.71 -20.26 -21.73
N GLN A 490 18.28 -21.31 -22.34
CA GLN A 490 18.37 -22.65 -21.75
C GLN A 490 19.15 -22.67 -20.41
N ALA A 491 20.19 -21.85 -20.30
CA ALA A 491 21.07 -21.83 -19.12
C ALA A 491 20.31 -21.45 -17.83
N PHE A 492 19.23 -20.68 -17.94
CA PHE A 492 18.35 -20.36 -16.81
C PHE A 492 17.62 -21.59 -16.26
N LEU A 493 17.17 -22.51 -17.12
CA LEU A 493 16.41 -23.68 -16.70
C LEU A 493 17.30 -24.78 -16.11
N GLU A 494 18.56 -24.83 -16.55
CA GLU A 494 19.56 -25.80 -16.08
C GLU A 494 20.19 -25.38 -14.76
N ARG A 495 20.27 -24.06 -14.48
CA ARG A 495 20.63 -23.53 -13.18
C ARG A 495 19.44 -23.74 -12.25
N VAL A 496 19.48 -24.77 -11.41
CA VAL A 496 18.62 -24.84 -10.23
C VAL A 496 19.36 -24.08 -9.12
N PRO A 497 19.03 -22.80 -8.84
CA PRO A 497 19.65 -22.13 -7.70
C PRO A 497 19.12 -22.79 -6.43
N VAL A 498 19.98 -23.54 -5.76
CA VAL A 498 19.80 -23.91 -4.34
C VAL A 498 20.87 -23.21 -3.54
#